data_AF-A0A7U8B495-F1
#
_entry.id   AF-A0A7U8B495-F1
#
_cell.length_a   1.000
_cell.length_b   1.000
_cell.length_c   1.000
_cell.angle_alpha   90.00
_cell.angle_beta   90.00
_cell.angle_gamma   90.00
#
_symmetry.space_group_name_H-M   'P 1'
#
loop_
_entity.id
_entity.type
_entity.pdbx_description
1 polymer ?
#
loop_
_entity_poly.entity_id
_entity_poly.type
_entity_poly.pdbx_seq_one_letter_code
_entity_poly.pdbx_strand_id
1 'polypeptide(L)' 'MDFGVIYIVSGEHYIASKYIKDNLNDPKSYEFVDANYKILNNGSQVLITTEYIAKNLLGGNVRNKNCHLFFNRGEILAVY' A
#
# COMPACT_ATOMS: atom_id res chain seq x y z
N MET A 1 -25.52 4.80 2.90
CA MET A 1 -24.23 5.37 2.47
C MET A 1 -23.23 5.05 3.56
N ASP A 2 -22.26 4.21 3.25
CA ASP A 2 -21.28 3.74 4.22
C ASP A 2 -20.10 4.72 4.25
N PHE A 3 -20.20 5.75 5.08
CA PHE A 3 -19.19 6.80 5.21
C PHE A 3 -17.91 6.31 5.91
N GLY A 4 -17.88 5.11 6.49
CA GLY A 4 -16.71 4.56 7.20
C GLY A 4 -15.60 4.04 6.28
N VAL A 5 -15.96 3.46 5.13
CA VAL A 5 -15.01 2.72 4.26
C VAL A 5 -13.98 3.65 3.60
N ILE A 6 -14.38 4.87 3.22
CA ILE A 6 -13.49 5.79 2.49
C ILE A 6 -12.37 6.35 3.39
N TYR A 7 -12.64 6.64 4.66
CA TYR A 7 -11.62 7.18 5.59
C TYR A 7 -10.59 6.14 5.98
N ILE A 8 -11.01 4.88 6.16
CA ILE A 8 -10.15 3.74 6.51
C ILE A 8 -9.14 3.50 5.37
N VAL A 9 -9.65 3.44 4.13
CA VAL A 9 -8.87 3.22 2.91
C VAL A 9 -7.78 4.29 2.68
N SER A 10 -8.05 5.55 3.03
CA SER A 10 -7.08 6.66 2.92
C SER A 10 -5.88 6.51 3.88
N GLY A 11 -6.15 6.18 5.15
CA GLY A 11 -5.11 6.05 6.16
C GLY A 11 -4.20 4.84 5.93
N GLU A 12 -4.78 3.71 5.56
CA GLU A 12 -4.04 2.47 5.31
C GLU A 12 -3.19 2.58 4.05
N HIS A 13 -3.69 3.26 3.00
CA HIS A 13 -2.90 3.57 1.82
C HIS A 13 -1.68 4.42 2.18
N TYR A 14 -1.84 5.45 3.02
CA TYR A 14 -0.73 6.27 3.48
C TYR A 14 0.33 5.43 4.19
N ILE A 15 -0.08 4.51 5.06
CA ILE A 15 0.82 3.60 5.78
C ILE A 15 1.54 2.66 4.80
N ALA A 16 0.82 2.05 3.86
CA ALA A 16 1.40 1.20 2.81
C ALA A 16 2.44 1.96 1.97
N SER A 17 2.06 3.15 1.47
CA SER A 17 2.97 4.01 0.70
C SER A 17 4.21 4.41 1.49
N LYS A 18 4.06 4.71 2.78
CA LYS A 18 5.19 5.04 3.65
C LYS A 18 6.11 3.84 3.83
N TYR A 19 5.55 2.66 4.13
CA TYR A 19 6.33 1.43 4.24
C TYR A 19 7.12 1.15 2.96
N ILE A 20 6.48 1.25 1.79
CA ILE A 20 7.16 1.05 0.50
C ILE A 20 8.33 2.01 0.36
N LYS A 21 8.11 3.32 0.56
CA LYS A 21 9.16 4.34 0.45
C LYS A 21 10.33 4.09 1.40
N ASP A 22 10.06 3.72 2.64
CA ASP A 22 11.08 3.46 3.66
C ASP A 22 11.94 2.23 3.33
N ASN A 23 11.45 1.31 2.48
CA ASN A 23 12.17 0.12 2.03
C ASN A 23 12.78 0.24 0.61
N LEU A 24 12.64 1.39 -0.05
CA LEU A 24 13.26 1.63 -1.35
C LEU A 24 14.69 2.15 -1.20
N ASN A 25 15.55 1.76 -2.14
CA ASN A 25 16.94 2.25 -2.20
C ASN A 25 17.00 3.76 -2.50
N ASP A 26 16.10 4.26 -3.36
CA ASP A 26 15.90 5.69 -3.61
C ASP A 26 14.43 6.05 -3.31
N PRO A 27 14.09 6.44 -2.07
CA PRO A 27 12.72 6.75 -1.68
C PRO A 27 12.08 7.89 -2.49
N LYS A 28 12.90 8.79 -3.06
CA LYS A 28 12.44 9.90 -3.91
C LYS A 28 12.02 9.44 -5.31
N SER A 29 12.46 8.26 -5.73
CA SER A 29 12.06 7.66 -7.01
C SER A 29 10.67 7.05 -7.00
N TYR A 30 10.02 6.96 -5.83
CA TYR A 30 8.68 6.42 -5.72
C TYR A 30 7.66 7.26 -6.47
N GLU A 31 7.00 6.64 -7.45
CA GLU A 31 5.89 7.19 -8.20
C GLU A 31 4.69 6.25 -8.06
N PHE A 32 3.61 6.74 -7.47
CA PHE A 32 2.39 5.98 -7.32
C PHE A 32 1.68 5.81 -8.67
N VAL A 33 1.25 4.58 -8.98
CA VAL A 33 0.52 4.27 -10.23
C VAL A 33 -0.94 3.98 -9.94
N ASP A 34 -1.23 2.97 -9.12
CA ASP A 34 -2.59 2.56 -8.79
C ASP A 34 -2.64 1.79 -7.46
N ALA A 35 -3.83 1.65 -6.88
CA ALA A 35 -4.06 0.80 -5.73
C ALA A 35 -5.39 0.04 -5.83
N ASN A 36 -5.34 -1.26 -5.56
CA ASN A 36 -6.53 -2.09 -5.41
C ASN A 36 -6.79 -2.39 -3.93
N TYR A 37 -8.06 -2.35 -3.54
CA TYR A 37 -8.49 -2.61 -2.17
C TYR A 37 -9.45 -3.78 -2.14
N LYS A 38 -9.16 -4.76 -1.29
CA LYS A 38 -10.03 -5.91 -1.06
C LYS A 38 -10.38 -6.00 0.41
N ILE A 39 -11.67 -5.86 0.71
CA ILE A 39 -12.19 -6.06 2.06
C ILE A 39 -12.35 -7.56 2.30
N LEU A 40 -11.78 -8.04 3.40
CA LEU A 40 -11.76 -9.45 3.79
C LEU A 40 -12.42 -9.61 5.18
N ASN A 41 -12.73 -10.86 5.53
CA ASN A 41 -13.24 -11.26 6.85
C ASN A 41 -14.35 -10.33 7.37
N ASN A 42 -15.40 -10.15 6.55
CA ASN A 42 -16.59 -9.33 6.88
C ASN A 42 -16.26 -7.89 7.29
N GLY A 43 -15.22 -7.28 6.70
CA GLY A 43 -14.85 -5.90 7.02
C GLY A 43 -13.80 -5.76 8.11
N SER A 44 -13.34 -6.86 8.73
CA SER A 44 -12.29 -6.79 9.75
C SER A 44 -10.88 -6.62 9.17
N GLN A 45 -10.70 -6.89 7.87
CA GLN A 45 -9.41 -6.81 7.20
C GLN A 45 -9.52 -6.09 5.87
N VAL A 46 -8.45 -5.37 5.52
CA VAL A 46 -8.31 -4.70 4.24
C VAL A 46 -6.96 -5.08 3.63
N LEU A 47 -6.99 -5.65 2.43
CA LEU A 47 -5.81 -5.93 1.64
C LEU A 47 -5.62 -4.80 0.62
N ILE A 48 -4.47 -4.14 0.65
CA ILE A 48 -4.11 -3.06 -0.27
C ILE A 48 -2.98 -3.54 -1.15
N THR A 49 -3.24 -3.66 -2.45
CA THR A 49 -2.19 -3.88 -3.45
C THR A 49 -1.84 -2.56 -4.09
N THR A 50 -0.67 -2.03 -3.75
CA THR A 50 -0.13 -0.79 -4.33
C THR A 50 0.77 -1.12 -5.50
N GLU A 51 0.49 -0.51 -6.64
CA GLU A 51 1.35 -0.51 -7.81
C GLU A 51 2.09 0.82 -7.91
N TYR A 52 3.39 0.76 -8.11
CA TYR A 52 4.25 1.94 -8.12
C TYR A 52 5.46 1.72 -9.03
N ILE A 53 6.06 2.82 -9.47
CA ILE A 53 7.35 2.83 -10.15
C ILE A 53 8.41 3.28 -9.14
N ALA A 54 9.57 2.62 -9.15
CA ALA A 54 10.72 3.04 -8.37
C ALA A 54 12.01 2.61 -9.07
N LYS A 55 13.14 3.24 -8.73
CA LYS A 55 14.45 2.81 -9.22
C LYS A 55 14.89 1.52 -8.56
N ASN A 56 15.38 0.58 -9.36
CA ASN A 56 16.11 -0.58 -8.87
C ASN A 56 17.57 -0.22 -8.49
N LEU A 57 18.31 -1.20 -7.99
CA LEU A 57 19.73 -1.05 -7.60
C LEU A 57 20.65 -0.63 -8.75
N LEU A 58 20.24 -0.84 -10.00
CA LEU A 58 20.97 -0.46 -11.21
C LEU A 58 20.57 0.94 -11.74
N GLY A 59 19.69 1.65 -11.03
CA GLY A 59 19.21 2.99 -11.41
C GLY A 59 18.11 3.02 -12.46
N GLY A 60 17.63 1.87 -12.93
CA GLY A 60 16.52 1.77 -13.88
C GLY A 60 15.16 1.83 -13.19
N ASN A 61 14.19 2.52 -13.79
CA ASN A 61 12.82 2.56 -13.29
C ASN A 61 12.11 1.24 -13.59
N VAL A 62 11.57 0.61 -12.55
CA VAL A 62 10.81 -0.64 -12.63
C VAL A 62 9.44 -0.46 -12.00
N ARG A 63 8.45 -1.12 -12.59
CA ARG A 63 7.09 -1.22 -12.06
C ARG A 63 7.03 -2.36 -11.05
N ASN A 64 6.62 -2.03 -9.84
CA ASN A 64 6.55 -2.94 -8.69
C ASN A 64 5.11 -3.03 -8.20
N LYS A 65 4.79 -4.16 -7.56
CA LYS A 65 3.56 -4.36 -6.83
C LYS A 65 3.90 -4.83 -5.42
N ASN A 66 3.26 -4.23 -4.42
CA ASN A 66 3.40 -4.62 -3.03
C ASN A 66 2.02 -4.75 -2.39
N CYS A 67 1.83 -5.76 -1.55
CA CYS A 67 0.54 -6.04 -0.95
C CYS A 67 0.61 -5.97 0.57
N HIS A 68 -0.20 -5.11 1.18
CA HIS A 68 -0.28 -4.91 2.62
C HIS A 68 -1.64 -5.36 3.15
N LEU A 69 -1.64 -6.29 4.10
CA LEU A 69 -2.85 -6.70 4.82
C LEU A 69 -2.95 -5.91 6.13
N PHE A 70 -4.03 -5.16 6.30
CA PHE A 70 -4.34 -4.40 7.50
C PHE A 70 -5.49 -5.06 8.25
N PHE A 71 -5.46 -5.02 9.58
CA PHE A 71 -6.66 -5.16 10.40
C PHE A 71 -7.31 -3.78 10.57
N ASN A 72 -8.62 -3.72 10.77
CA ASN A 72 -9.50 -2.52 10.82
C ASN A 72 -9.15 -1.47 11.93
N ARG A 73 -7.91 -1.49 12.44
CA ARG A 73 -7.29 -0.53 13.38
C ARG A 73 -5.94 0.03 12.88
N GLY A 74 -5.60 -0.14 11.60
CA GLY A 74 -4.37 0.42 11.02
C GLY A 74 -3.09 -0.35 11.35
N GLU A 75 -3.21 -1.55 11.92
CA GLU A 75 -2.07 -2.44 12.16
C GLU A 75 -1.79 -3.28 10.91
N ILE A 76 -0.54 -3.24 10.41
CA ILE A 76 -0.07 -4.12 9.34
C ILE A 76 0.06 -5.53 9.91
N LEU A 77 -0.72 -6.48 9.39
CA LEU A 77 -0.65 -7.89 9.75
C LEU A 77 0.38 -8.65 8.92
N ALA A 78 0.54 -8.29 7.65
CA ALA A 78 1.47 -8.91 6.73
C ALA A 78 1.79 -8.01 5.54
N VAL A 79 2.98 -8.22 4.96
CA VAL A 79 3.46 -7.61 3.72
C VAL A 79 3.86 -8.74 2.76
N TYR A 80 3.37 -8.70 1.52
CA TYR A 80 3.63 -9.71 0.49
C TYR A 80 4.18 -9.08 -0.79
#